data_AF-A0A392Q628-F1
#
_entry.id   AF-A0A392Q628-F1
#
_cell.length_a   1.000
_cell.length_b   1.000
_cell.length_c   1.000
_cell.angle_alpha   90.00
_cell.angle_beta   90.00
_cell.angle_gamma   90.00
#
_symmetry.space_group_name_H-M   'P 1'
#
loop_
_entity.id
_entity.type
_entity.pdbx_description
1 polymer ?
#
loop_
_entity_poly.entity_id
_entity_poly.type
_entity_poly.pdbx_seq_one_letter_code
_entity_poly.pdbx_strand_id
1 'polypeptide(L)'
;MAIVQRTQHIFGGDEYYVRVINGFNDNSSLPLVIWCSSEEIDLGGRALQEHDEFSWIMRPNFWSSNYMKCTMKWDSTRKIFYAFEASRDIERCGLH
;
A
#
# COMPACT_ATOMS: atom_id res chain seq x y z
N MET A 1 29.49 19.22 -6.40
CA MET A 1 29.23 17.80 -6.72
C MET A 1 27.83 17.49 -6.24
N ALA A 2 26.86 17.41 -7.14
CA ALA A 2 25.49 17.01 -6.82
C ALA A 2 25.22 15.73 -7.58
N ILE A 3 24.97 14.63 -6.85
CA ILE A 3 24.56 13.36 -7.44
C ILE A 3 23.07 13.49 -7.72
N VAL A 4 22.71 14.01 -8.89
CA VAL A 4 21.35 13.92 -9.42
C VAL A 4 21.34 12.73 -10.35
N GLN A 5 21.06 11.55 -9.81
CA GLN A 5 20.95 10.34 -10.64
C GLN A 5 19.89 9.35 -10.14
N ARG A 6 18.83 9.83 -9.47
CA ARG A 6 17.75 8.95 -9.03
C ARG A 6 16.33 9.48 -9.20
N THR A 7 16.12 10.68 -9.74
CA THR A 7 14.77 11.22 -9.95
C THR A 7 14.10 10.70 -11.24
N GLN A 8 14.87 10.36 -12.28
CA GLN A 8 14.28 9.96 -13.57
C GLN A 8 13.65 8.57 -13.57
N HIS A 9 14.05 7.67 -12.66
CA HIS A 9 13.42 6.35 -12.50
C HIS A 9 12.22 6.34 -11.53
N ILE A 10 12.02 7.39 -10.72
CA ILE A 10 10.93 7.43 -9.72
C ILE A 10 9.57 7.71 -10.37
N PHE A 11 9.58 8.33 -11.55
CA PHE A 11 8.38 8.87 -12.21
C PHE A 11 8.17 8.30 -13.63
N GLY A 12 8.86 7.20 -13.96
CA GLY A 12 8.52 6.39 -15.13
C GLY A 12 7.13 5.79 -14.96
N GLY A 13 6.42 5.49 -16.06
CA GLY A 13 5.05 4.96 -16.07
C GLY A 13 4.89 3.54 -15.51
N ASP A 14 5.66 3.21 -14.48
CA ASP A 14 5.66 1.92 -13.80
C ASP A 14 4.37 1.74 -13.00
N GLU A 15 3.76 0.57 -13.17
CA GLU A 15 2.58 0.16 -12.43
C GLU A 15 2.96 -0.83 -11.35
N TYR A 16 2.58 -0.52 -10.11
CA TYR A 16 2.83 -1.38 -8.96
C TYR A 16 1.53 -2.03 -8.52
N TYR A 17 1.47 -3.35 -8.63
CA TYR A 17 0.35 -4.15 -8.12
C TYR A 17 0.54 -4.38 -6.62
N VAL A 18 -0.26 -3.69 -5.82
CA VAL A 18 -0.18 -3.75 -4.36
C VAL A 18 -1.28 -4.67 -3.85
N ARG A 19 -0.93 -5.60 -2.95
CA ARG A 19 -1.85 -6.53 -2.31
C ARG A 19 -1.61 -6.55 -0.81
N VAL A 20 -2.67 -6.39 -0.03
CA VAL A 20 -2.66 -6.63 1.42
C VAL A 20 -3.51 -7.87 1.68
N ILE A 21 -2.89 -8.90 2.24
CA ILE A 21 -3.54 -10.20 2.51
C ILE A 21 -3.66 -10.36 4.02
N ASN A 22 -4.83 -10.76 4.50
CA ASN A 22 -5.00 -11.14 5.89
C ASN A 22 -4.36 -12.51 6.14
N GLY A 23 -3.24 -12.53 6.86
CA GLY A 23 -2.50 -13.74 7.25
C GLY A 23 -2.81 -14.25 8.66
N PHE A 24 -3.85 -13.73 9.32
CA PHE A 24 -4.28 -14.26 10.61
C PHE A 24 -5.06 -15.56 10.43
N ASN A 25 -4.64 -16.59 11.15
CA ASN A 25 -5.25 -17.92 11.14
C ASN A 25 -5.70 -18.28 12.56
N ASP A 26 -6.73 -17.58 13.05
CA ASP A 26 -7.22 -17.70 14.43
C ASP A 26 -8.57 -18.44 14.52
N ASN A 27 -9.07 -19.00 13.41
CA ASN A 27 -10.42 -19.58 13.28
C ASN A 27 -11.53 -18.64 13.79
N SER A 28 -11.27 -17.33 13.82
CA SER A 28 -12.20 -16.32 14.30
C SER A 28 -13.13 -15.91 13.16
N SER A 29 -14.40 -15.66 13.50
CA SER A 29 -15.32 -15.00 12.57
C SER A 29 -15.13 -13.48 12.53
N LEU A 30 -14.18 -12.94 13.30
CA LEU A 30 -13.93 -11.50 13.41
C LEU A 30 -13.07 -11.02 12.22
N PRO A 31 -13.61 -10.19 11.32
CA PRO A 31 -12.83 -9.72 10.19
C PRO A 31 -11.77 -8.68 10.59
N LEU A 32 -10.65 -8.68 9.89
CA LEU A 32 -9.69 -7.58 9.89
C LEU A 32 -10.24 -6.44 9.04
N VAL A 33 -10.58 -5.31 9.66
CA VAL A 33 -11.07 -4.14 8.91
C VAL A 33 -9.88 -3.30 8.48
N ILE A 34 -9.73 -3.08 7.18
CA ILE A 34 -8.70 -2.23 6.59
C ILE A 34 -9.34 -1.01 5.91
N TRP A 35 -8.70 0.15 6.03
CA TRP A 35 -9.05 1.36 5.29
C TRP A 35 -7.79 1.96 4.71
N CYS A 36 -7.74 2.20 3.39
CA CYS A 36 -6.55 2.72 2.73
C CYS A 36 -6.87 4.02 1.97
N SER A 37 -6.03 5.04 2.18
CA SER A 37 -6.12 6.31 1.47
C SER A 37 -4.76 6.98 1.27
N SER A 38 -4.71 7.85 0.27
CA SER A 38 -3.65 8.82 0.01
C SER A 38 -4.26 10.23 -0.02
N GLU A 39 -3.50 11.25 -0.44
CA GLU A 39 -4.01 12.64 -0.47
C GLU A 39 -5.08 12.82 -1.55
N GLU A 40 -4.97 12.08 -2.65
CA GLU A 40 -5.88 12.20 -3.81
C GLU A 40 -6.90 11.06 -3.92
N ILE A 41 -6.58 9.87 -3.38
CA ILE A 41 -7.36 8.65 -3.61
C ILE A 41 -7.75 8.04 -2.27
N ASP A 42 -9.04 7.88 -2.05
CA ASP A 42 -9.58 7.06 -0.96
C ASP A 42 -10.13 5.76 -1.53
N LEU A 43 -9.52 4.64 -1.15
CA LEU A 43 -9.98 3.30 -1.55
C LEU A 43 -11.11 2.79 -0.64
N GLY A 44 -11.35 3.49 0.48
CA GLY A 44 -12.35 3.16 1.48
C GLY A 44 -11.98 1.96 2.34
N GLY A 45 -12.98 1.51 3.10
CA GLY A 45 -12.86 0.37 4.00
C GLY A 45 -13.20 -0.97 3.34
N ARG A 46 -12.53 -2.04 3.76
CA ARG A 46 -12.87 -3.44 3.48
C ARG A 46 -12.76 -4.27 4.76
N ALA A 47 -13.60 -5.28 4.89
CA ALA A 47 -13.51 -6.30 5.93
C ALA A 47 -12.88 -7.55 5.30
N LEU A 48 -11.73 -7.99 5.80
CA LEU A 48 -10.98 -9.13 5.29
C LEU A 48 -11.15 -10.30 6.26
N GLN A 49 -11.74 -11.39 5.79
CA GLN A 49 -11.69 -12.69 6.48
C GLN A 49 -10.29 -13.30 6.35
N GLU A 50 -10.07 -14.45 6.97
CA GLU A 50 -8.83 -15.22 6.78
C GLU A 50 -8.57 -15.44 5.28
N HIS A 51 -7.35 -15.08 4.84
CA HIS A 51 -6.88 -15.16 3.45
C HIS A 51 -7.56 -14.23 2.42
N ASP A 52 -8.52 -13.40 2.83
CA ASP A 52 -9.03 -12.33 1.96
C ASP A 52 -7.94 -11.30 1.66
N GLU A 53 -8.06 -10.64 0.51
CA GLU A 53 -7.13 -9.61 0.07
C GLU A 53 -7.81 -8.29 -0.29
N PHE A 54 -7.03 -7.22 -0.14
CA PHE A 54 -7.35 -5.90 -0.67
C PHE A 54 -6.23 -5.43 -1.60
N SER A 55 -6.56 -5.23 -2.88
CA SER A 55 -5.57 -4.95 -3.92
C SER A 55 -5.91 -3.74 -4.77
N TRP A 56 -4.88 -3.04 -5.24
CA TRP A 56 -5.00 -1.91 -6.16
C TRP A 56 -3.71 -1.74 -6.98
N ILE A 57 -3.76 -0.86 -7.99
CA ILE A 57 -2.61 -0.48 -8.80
C ILE A 57 -2.17 0.92 -8.39
N MET A 58 -0.89 1.06 -8.04
CA MET A 58 -0.25 2.36 -7.81
C MET A 58 0.52 2.78 -9.07
N ARG A 59 0.40 4.06 -9.43
CA ARG A 59 1.12 4.70 -10.53
C ARG A 59 1.83 5.96 -10.01
N PRO A 60 3.02 5.81 -9.38
CA PRO A 60 3.76 6.94 -8.86
C PRO A 60 4.04 7.95 -9.97
N ASN A 61 3.75 9.22 -9.74
CA ASN A 61 4.16 10.28 -10.64
C ASN A 61 4.56 11.52 -9.82
N PHE A 62 5.24 12.46 -10.47
CA PHE A 62 5.79 13.63 -9.79
C PHE A 62 4.71 14.53 -9.18
N TRP A 63 3.48 14.43 -9.68
CA TRP A 63 2.37 15.32 -9.36
C TRP A 63 1.28 14.65 -8.50
N SER A 64 1.45 13.38 -8.12
CA SER A 64 0.48 12.60 -7.35
C SER A 64 1.05 12.09 -6.04
N SER A 65 0.15 11.63 -5.17
CA SER A 65 0.50 10.91 -3.96
C SER A 65 1.36 9.70 -4.27
N ASN A 66 2.56 9.68 -3.69
CA ASN A 66 3.55 8.62 -3.88
C ASN A 66 3.51 7.56 -2.78
N TYR A 67 2.43 7.52 -1.99
CA TYR A 67 2.23 6.55 -0.93
C TYR A 67 0.75 6.17 -0.81
N MET A 68 0.49 5.01 -0.19
CA MET A 68 -0.84 4.56 0.21
C MET A 68 -0.80 4.17 1.68
N LYS A 69 -1.51 4.92 2.52
CA LYS A 69 -1.55 4.72 3.96
C LYS A 69 -2.77 3.90 4.33
N CYS A 70 -2.56 2.81 5.05
CA CYS A 70 -3.64 1.95 5.52
C CYS A 70 -3.76 1.97 7.04
N THR A 71 -4.99 2.03 7.51
CA THR A 71 -5.35 1.77 8.90
C THR A 71 -6.01 0.41 8.97
N MET A 72 -5.52 -0.45 9.86
CA MET A 72 -6.14 -1.74 10.18
C MET A 72 -6.75 -1.70 11.57
N LYS A 73 -7.89 -2.36 11.74
CA LYS A 73 -8.54 -2.59 13.02
C LYS A 73 -8.88 -4.08 13.14
N TRP A 74 -8.42 -4.68 14.22
CA TRP A 74 -8.78 -6.04 14.64
C TRP A 74 -9.18 -5.98 16.10
N ASP A 75 -10.42 -6.36 16.39
CA ASP A 75 -11.05 -6.18 17.70
C ASP A 75 -10.91 -4.73 18.22
N SER A 76 -10.24 -4.55 19.35
CA SER A 76 -9.96 -3.27 20.01
C SER A 76 -8.64 -2.64 19.54
N THR A 77 -7.83 -3.37 18.77
CA THR A 77 -6.52 -2.92 18.32
C THR A 77 -6.61 -2.20 16.99
N ARG A 78 -5.98 -1.03 16.91
CA ARG A 78 -5.80 -0.28 15.66
C ARG A 78 -4.32 -0.07 15.38
N LYS A 79 -3.91 -0.28 14.13
CA LYS A 79 -2.54 -0.01 13.64
C LYS A 79 -2.60 0.73 12.30
N ILE A 80 -1.54 1.46 12.02
CA ILE A 80 -1.37 2.22 10.78
C ILE A 80 -0.05 1.79 10.15
N PHE A 81 -0.03 1.64 8.83
CA PHE A 81 1.16 1.32 8.06
C PHE A 81 1.06 1.89 6.64
N TYR A 82 2.20 2.01 5.95
CA TYR A 82 2.25 2.39 4.54
C TYR A 82 2.28 1.13 3.69
N ALA A 83 1.13 0.76 3.12
CA ALA A 83 1.02 -0.40 2.23
C ALA A 83 1.80 -0.20 0.92
N PHE A 84 1.94 1.05 0.49
CA PHE A 84 2.84 1.44 -0.59
C PHE A 84 3.56 2.74 -0.24
N GLU A 85 4.83 2.84 -0.58
CA GLU A 85 5.63 4.06 -0.49
C GLU A 85 6.69 4.04 -1.60
N ALA A 86 6.61 4.98 -2.56
CA ALA A 86 7.45 4.97 -3.76
C ALA A 86 8.94 4.97 -3.44
N SER A 87 9.37 5.76 -2.45
CA SER A 87 10.77 5.82 -2.01
C SER A 87 11.32 4.47 -1.51
N ARG A 88 10.44 3.59 -1.04
CA ARG A 88 10.79 2.28 -0.48
C ARG A 88 10.56 1.15 -1.48
N ASP A 89 9.41 1.16 -2.16
CA ASP A 89 8.91 0.01 -2.91
C ASP A 89 9.37 -0.02 -4.36
N ILE A 90 9.74 1.14 -4.94
CA ILE A 90 10.37 1.17 -6.28
C ILE A 90 11.68 0.37 -6.29
N GLU A 91 12.46 0.46 -5.21
CA GLU A 91 13.72 -0.30 -5.10
C GLU A 91 13.51 -1.79 -4.80
N ARG A 92 12.40 -2.14 -4.13
CA ARG A 92 12.09 -3.52 -3.74
C ARG A 92 11.40 -4.33 -4.83
N CYS A 93 10.57 -3.64 -5.62
CA CYS A 93 9.71 -4.24 -6.64
C CYS A 93 10.12 -3.86 -8.07
N GLY A 94 11.14 -3.00 -8.24
CA GLY A 94 11.67 -2.62 -9.54
C GLY A 94 12.34 -3.78 -10.28
N LEU A 95 12.39 -3.67 -11.61
CA LEU A 95 13.04 -4.65 -12.48
C LEU A 95 14.52 -4.77 -12.13
N HIS A 96 14.92 -6.00 -11.80
CA HIS A 96 16.31 -6.44 -11.86
C HIS A 96 16.60 -7.11 -13.20
#